data_AF-A0A7V6UB93-F1
#
_entry.id   AF-A0A7V6UB93-F1
#
_cell.length_a   1.000
_cell.length_b   1.000
_cell.length_c   1.000
_cell.angle_alpha   90.00
_cell.angle_beta   90.00
_cell.angle_gamma   90.00
#
_symmetry.space_group_name_H-M   'P 1'
#
loop_
_entity.id
_entity.type
_entity.pdbx_description
1 polymer ?
#
loop_
_entity_poly.entity_id
_entity_poly.type
_entity_poly.pdbx_seq_one_letter_code
_entity_poly.pdbx_strand_id
1 'polypeptide(L)' 'MMNKSNKNASIDGIGSIPGGEYDVVSVDGIGKIKGKVICNELKADGLLKILIVAEVLAVKV' A
#
# COMPACT_ATOMS: atom_id res chain seq x y z
N MET A 1 -16.26 -6.32 21.40
CA MET A 1 -15.87 -6.95 20.12
C MET A 1 -15.34 -5.87 19.19
N MET A 2 -14.20 -6.12 18.51
CA MET A 2 -13.53 -5.18 17.60
C MET A 2 -14.38 -4.84 16.36
N ASN A 3 -14.69 -3.55 16.17
CA ASN A 3 -15.02 -3.01 14.84
C ASN A 3 -13.70 -2.61 14.17
N LYS A 4 -13.01 -3.57 13.53
CA LYS A 4 -11.94 -3.21 12.60
C LYS A 4 -12.63 -2.81 11.30
N SER A 5 -12.79 -1.51 11.07
CA SER A 5 -13.19 -0.99 9.77
C SER A 5 -12.09 -1.34 8.78
N ASN A 6 -12.14 -2.54 8.18
CA ASN A 6 -11.14 -3.02 7.24
C ASN A 6 -11.08 -2.04 6.07
N LYS A 7 -9.99 -1.26 6.02
CA LYS A 7 -9.73 -0.33 4.92
C LYS A 7 -9.21 -1.16 3.76
N ASN A 8 -9.97 -1.21 2.68
CA ASN A 8 -9.53 -1.79 1.43
C ASN A 8 -9.17 -0.66 0.47
N ALA A 9 -8.12 -0.85 -0.34
CA ALA A 9 -7.75 0.08 -1.38
C ALA A 9 -7.77 -0.62 -2.73
N SER A 10 -8.41 0.01 -3.72
CA SER A 10 -8.42 -0.49 -5.10
C SER A 10 -8.02 0.61 -6.07
N ILE A 11 -7.21 0.27 -7.06
CA ILE A 11 -6.96 1.08 -8.25
C ILE A 11 -7.47 0.29 -9.45
N ASP A 12 -8.28 0.94 -10.28
CA ASP A 12 -8.69 0.45 -11.60
C ASP A 12 -8.25 1.49 -12.63
N GLY A 13 -7.37 1.09 -13.56
CA GLY A 13 -6.70 1.99 -14.51
C GLY A 13 -5.42 2.60 -13.95
N ILE A 14 -5.34 3.93 -13.84
CA ILE A 14 -4.12 4.64 -13.39
C ILE A 14 -4.42 5.41 -12.12
N GLY A 15 -3.71 5.09 -11.03
CA GLY A 15 -4.01 5.68 -9.73
C GLY A 15 -2.85 5.66 -8.75
N SER A 16 -3.09 6.25 -7.57
CA SER A 16 -2.13 6.19 -6.47
C SER A 16 -2.81 6.02 -5.12
N ILE A 17 -2.23 5.15 -4.29
CA ILE A 17 -2.69 4.85 -2.94
C ILE A 17 -1.75 5.55 -1.93
N PRO A 18 -2.29 6.34 -0.99
CA PRO A 18 -1.50 6.88 0.11
C PRO A 18 -1.05 5.74 1.04
N GLY A 19 0.09 5.92 1.69
CA GLY A 19 0.56 4.99 2.72
C GLY A 19 -0.43 4.89 3.88
N GLY A 20 -0.51 3.72 4.48
CA GLY A 20 -1.46 3.39 5.53
C GLY A 20 -1.56 1.89 5.81
N GLU A 21 -2.45 1.54 6.72
CA GLU A 21 -2.82 0.15 7.01
C GLU A 21 -4.08 -0.21 6.24
N TYR A 22 -3.98 -1.26 5.43
CA TYR A 22 -5.06 -1.81 4.63
C TYR A 22 -5.23 -3.29 4.92
N ASP A 23 -6.40 -3.83 4.67
CA ASP A 23 -6.60 -5.28 4.72
C ASP A 23 -6.22 -5.88 3.36
N VAL A 24 -6.86 -5.38 2.30
CA VAL A 24 -6.59 -5.75 0.91
C VAL A 24 -6.24 -4.52 0.08
N VAL A 25 -5.17 -4.63 -0.71
CA VAL A 25 -4.77 -3.67 -1.73
C VAL A 25 -4.87 -4.35 -3.10
N SER A 26 -5.79 -3.91 -3.95
CA SER A 26 -5.91 -4.37 -5.34
C SER A 26 -5.51 -3.27 -6.33
N VAL A 27 -4.71 -3.61 -7.33
CA VAL A 27 -4.31 -2.71 -8.39
C VAL A 27 -4.52 -3.43 -9.71
N ASP A 28 -5.42 -2.94 -10.53
CA ASP A 28 -5.64 -3.36 -11.90
C ASP A 28 -5.23 -2.19 -12.81
N GLY A 29 -4.12 -2.35 -13.54
CA GLY A 29 -3.49 -1.31 -14.36
C GLY A 29 -2.17 -0.77 -13.76
N ILE A 30 -2.03 0.56 -13.68
CA ILE A 30 -0.80 1.23 -13.22
C ILE A 30 -1.06 1.93 -11.88
N GLY A 31 -0.54 1.34 -10.80
CA GLY A 31 -0.69 1.86 -9.44
C GLY A 31 0.59 2.41 -8.86
N LYS A 32 0.48 3.48 -8.07
CA LYS A 32 1.62 3.99 -7.28
C LYS A 32 1.27 4.14 -5.81
N ILE A 33 2.02 3.47 -4.94
CA ILE A 33 1.86 3.60 -3.48
C ILE A 33 2.86 4.63 -2.97
N LYS A 34 2.39 5.65 -2.24
CA LYS A 34 3.23 6.73 -1.69
C LYS A 34 3.33 6.60 -0.16
N GLY A 35 4.50 6.22 0.32
CA GLY A 35 4.76 6.05 1.75
C GLY A 35 4.69 4.59 2.20
N LYS A 36 4.70 4.38 3.52
CA LYS A 36 4.65 3.04 4.11
C LYS A 36 3.26 2.45 3.94
N VAL A 37 3.18 1.25 3.37
CA VAL A 37 1.95 0.47 3.28
C VAL A 37 2.10 -0.80 4.09
N ILE A 38 1.11 -1.13 4.90
CA ILE A 38 1.00 -2.41 5.59
C ILE A 38 -0.33 -3.00 5.14
N CYS A 39 -0.30 -4.18 4.55
CA CYS A 39 -1.49 -4.88 4.11
C CYS A 39 -1.38 -6.38 4.35
N ASN A 40 -2.53 -7.03 4.57
CA ASN A 40 -2.60 -8.48 4.69
C ASN A 40 -2.55 -9.17 3.32
N GLU A 41 -3.19 -8.56 2.32
CA GLU A 41 -3.19 -9.06 0.94
C GLU A 41 -2.92 -7.92 -0.06
N LEU A 42 -2.02 -8.16 -1.01
CA LEU A 42 -1.71 -7.24 -2.11
C LEU A 42 -1.83 -7.97 -3.44
N LYS A 43 -2.77 -7.53 -4.27
CA LYS A 43 -3.03 -8.02 -5.63
C LYS A 43 -2.70 -6.92 -6.62
N ALA A 44 -1.82 -7.22 -7.57
CA ALA A 44 -1.45 -6.29 -8.62
C ALA A 44 -1.49 -7.00 -9.97
N ASP A 45 -2.43 -6.60 -10.80
CA ASP A 45 -2.55 -6.97 -12.20
C ASP A 45 -2.09 -5.75 -13.03
N GLY A 46 -0.90 -5.85 -13.64
CA GLY A 46 -0.24 -4.71 -14.29
C GLY A 46 1.01 -4.21 -13.55
N LEU A 47 1.17 -2.89 -13.45
CA LEU A 47 2.42 -2.23 -13.04
C LEU A 47 2.23 -1.44 -11.74
N LEU A 48 2.73 -1.99 -10.63
CA LEU A 48 2.68 -1.36 -9.31
C LEU A 48 4.05 -0.80 -8.90
N LYS A 49 4.11 0.50 -8.62
CA LYS A 49 5.31 1.17 -8.09
C LYS A 49 5.12 1.61 -6.65
N ILE A 50 5.87 1.01 -5.74
CA ILE A 50 5.86 1.39 -4.31
C ILE A 50 7.02 2.35 -4.07
N LEU A 51 6.68 3.58 -3.67
CA LEU A 51 7.66 4.59 -3.27
C LEU A 51 7.64 4.71 -1.74
N ILE A 52 8.51 3.93 -1.10
CA ILE A 52 8.70 3.93 0.35
C ILE A 52 9.75 4.99 0.72
N VAL A 53 9.41 5.85 1.67
CA VAL A 53 10.39 6.70 2.34
C VAL A 53 10.98 5.84 3.45
N ALA A 54 12.23 5.39 3.28
CA ALA A 54 12.91 4.61 4.30
C ALA A 54 13.33 5.56 5.44
N GLU A 55 12.75 5.38 6.63
CA GLU A 55 13.33 5.94 7.85
C GLU A 55 14.45 5.00 8.34
N VAL A 56 15.68 5.52 8.40
CA VAL A 56 16.81 4.81 8.99
C VAL A 56 16.64 4.85 10.51
N LEU A 57 16.16 3.75 11.09
CA LEU A 57 15.80 3.68 12.52
C LEU A 57 16.99 3.57 13.48
N ALA A 58 18.19 3.27 13.00
CA ALA A 58 19.45 3.49 13.72
C ALA A 58 20.64 3.09 12.83
N VAL A 59 21.69 3.90 12.84
CA VAL A 59 23.04 3.46 12.46
C VAL A 59 23.73 3.05 13.77
N LYS A 60 23.96 1.75 13.96
CA LYS A 60 24.87 1.28 15.02
C LYS A 60 26.29 1.40 14.47
N VAL A 61 27.00 2.41 14.96
CA VAL A 61 28.48 2.51 14.90
C VAL A 61 29.11 1.64 15.98
#